data_AF-X1S5A4-F1
#
_entry.id   AF-X1S5A4-F1
#
_cell.length_a   1.000
_cell.length_b   1.000
_cell.length_c   1.000
_cell.angle_alpha   90.00
_cell.angle_beta   90.00
_cell.angle_gamma   90.00
#
_symmetry.space_group_name_H-M   'P 1'
#
loop_
_entity.id
_entity.type
_entity.pdbx_description
1 polymer ?
#
loop_
_entity_poly.entity_id
_entity_poly.type
_entity_poly.pdbx_seq_one_letter_code
_entity_poly.pdbx_strand_id
1 'polypeptide(L)'
;MRSSPVKAIRPKRLKWPRLVRNPFSDVVSIHKLTGVPGRGTEEMKTNDITNRFVLGEIGISIEIGRPGIGTCLKNVDLFVKPLTKIGVVYEEASPITALLTEDRTNIKEDIKNERVLSAIIEFKIPHEKIDSVIKIIKEVEKKIDTVFTVGVISRV
;
A
#
# COMPACT_ATOMS: atom_id res chain seq x y z
N MET A 1 17.94 24.31 34.65
CA MET A 1 17.85 22.84 34.52
C MET A 1 16.60 22.49 33.72
N ARG A 2 16.73 21.98 32.50
CA ARG A 2 15.59 21.47 31.71
C ARG A 2 15.32 20.02 32.11
N SER A 3 14.34 19.79 32.99
CA SER A 3 13.86 18.44 33.32
C SER A 3 12.84 17.99 32.29
N SER A 4 13.30 17.53 31.11
CA SER A 4 12.43 16.74 30.25
C SER A 4 12.52 15.28 30.71
N PRO A 5 11.42 14.62 31.13
CA PRO A 5 11.48 13.28 31.71
C PRO A 5 11.95 12.27 30.67
N VAL A 6 13.12 11.69 30.89
CA VAL A 6 13.68 10.63 30.04
C VAL A 6 12.82 9.37 30.25
N LYS A 7 12.29 8.78 29.17
CA LYS A 7 11.47 7.53 29.15
C LYS A 7 9.99 7.62 29.59
N ALA A 8 9.34 8.78 29.48
CA ALA A 8 7.90 8.91 29.76
C ALA A 8 6.98 8.16 28.76
N ILE A 9 7.43 7.98 27.52
CA ILE A 9 6.69 7.26 26.47
C ILE A 9 7.36 5.91 26.24
N ARG A 10 6.65 4.81 26.59
CA ARG A 10 7.08 3.44 26.28
C ARG A 10 6.17 2.85 25.19
N PRO A 11 6.73 2.23 24.14
CA PRO A 11 5.92 1.52 23.16
C PRO A 11 5.15 0.41 23.87
N LYS A 12 3.81 0.49 23.84
CA LYS A 12 2.96 -0.56 24.39
C LYS A 12 2.97 -1.74 23.41
N ARG A 13 3.18 -2.96 23.90
CA ARG A 13 3.14 -4.17 23.05
C ARG A 13 1.77 -4.27 22.40
N LEU A 14 1.69 -4.05 21.09
CA LEU A 14 0.45 -4.17 20.32
C LEU A 14 0.05 -5.64 20.22
N LYS A 15 -1.24 -5.92 20.39
CA LYS A 15 -1.83 -7.24 20.12
C LYS A 15 -2.51 -7.19 18.74
N TRP A 16 -2.71 -8.36 18.12
CA TRP A 16 -3.58 -8.48 16.96
C TRP A 16 -4.98 -7.93 17.29
N PRO A 17 -5.70 -7.26 16.36
CA PRO A 17 -5.30 -6.87 14.99
C PRO A 17 -4.46 -5.58 14.91
N ARG A 18 -4.31 -4.83 16.01
CA ARG A 18 -3.58 -3.55 16.04
C ARG A 18 -2.11 -3.63 15.66
N LEU A 19 -1.51 -4.81 15.74
CA LEU A 19 -0.14 -5.07 15.26
C LEU A 19 0.04 -4.65 13.80
N VAL A 20 -1.00 -4.78 12.97
CA VAL A 20 -0.98 -4.42 11.54
C VAL A 20 -0.70 -2.94 11.34
N ARG A 21 -1.05 -2.08 12.29
CA ARG A 21 -0.84 -0.62 12.15
C ARG A 21 0.63 -0.23 12.11
N ASN A 22 1.51 -1.04 12.68
CA ASN A 22 2.92 -0.70 12.87
C ASN A 22 3.64 -0.39 11.55
N PRO A 23 3.72 -1.31 10.57
CA PRO A 23 4.41 -1.05 9.29
C PRO A 23 3.82 0.12 8.50
N PHE A 24 2.50 0.34 8.61
CA PHE A 24 1.83 1.44 7.91
C PHE A 24 1.91 2.80 8.63
N SER A 25 2.34 2.81 9.90
CA SER A 25 2.33 4.01 10.74
C SER A 25 3.70 4.35 11.35
N ASP A 26 4.66 3.45 11.26
CA ASP A 26 6.03 3.60 11.78
C ASP A 26 7.04 3.27 10.67
N VAL A 27 7.83 4.28 10.29
CA VAL A 27 8.80 4.26 9.18
C VAL A 27 10.00 3.36 9.47
N VAL A 28 10.27 3.04 10.74
CA VAL A 28 11.43 2.23 11.17
C VAL A 28 11.05 0.77 11.40
N SER A 29 9.75 0.48 11.50
CA SER A 29 9.29 -0.86 11.82
C SER A 29 9.33 -1.79 10.60
N ILE A 30 10.19 -2.81 10.68
CA ILE A 30 10.31 -3.87 9.68
C ILE A 30 9.01 -4.67 9.65
N HIS A 31 8.42 -4.82 8.47
CA HIS A 31 7.26 -5.68 8.30
C HIS A 31 7.70 -7.14 8.47
N LYS A 32 7.41 -7.76 9.63
CA LYS A 32 7.87 -9.12 9.98
C LYS A 32 7.51 -10.21 8.97
N LEU A 33 6.50 -9.98 8.13
CA LEU A 33 6.06 -10.93 7.09
C LEU A 33 6.81 -10.78 5.76
N THR A 34 7.31 -9.58 5.43
CA THR A 34 7.95 -9.31 4.12
C THR A 34 9.43 -8.95 4.24
N GLY A 35 9.92 -8.62 5.42
CA GLY A 35 11.30 -8.19 5.65
C GLY A 35 11.61 -6.77 5.17
N VAL A 36 10.67 -6.11 4.49
CA VAL A 36 10.83 -4.76 3.95
C VAL A 36 10.47 -3.72 5.01
N PRO A 37 11.32 -2.70 5.25
CA PRO A 37 10.98 -1.58 6.12
C PRO A 37 10.04 -0.59 5.40
N GLY A 38 8.98 -0.15 6.09
CA GLY A 38 8.11 0.94 5.61
C GLY A 38 6.76 0.50 5.02
N ARG A 39 6.14 1.41 4.23
CA ARG A 39 4.72 1.35 3.82
C ARG A 39 4.48 0.82 2.40
N GLY A 40 5.55 0.78 1.61
CA GLY A 40 5.64 0.26 0.25
C GLY A 40 7.07 -0.17 0.03
N THR A 41 7.42 -0.60 -1.17
CA THR A 41 8.75 -1.15 -1.41
C THR A 41 9.74 -0.10 -1.93
N GLU A 42 11.05 -0.37 -1.78
CA GLU A 42 12.08 0.45 -2.41
C GLU A 42 12.17 0.20 -3.93
N GLU A 43 11.58 -0.88 -4.42
CA GLU A 43 11.75 -1.33 -5.81
C GLU A 43 11.11 -0.39 -6.84
N MET A 44 9.97 0.23 -6.52
CA MET A 44 9.37 1.20 -7.44
C MET A 44 10.23 2.47 -7.62
N LYS A 45 11.14 2.76 -6.67
CA LYS A 45 12.02 3.93 -6.68
C LYS A 45 13.41 3.66 -7.27
N THR A 46 13.77 2.39 -7.44
CA THR A 46 15.11 1.93 -7.87
C THR A 46 15.05 1.06 -9.13
N ASN A 47 14.10 1.35 -10.04
CA ASN A 47 13.95 0.59 -11.28
C ASN A 47 15.17 0.69 -12.21
N ASP A 48 15.90 1.80 -12.14
CA ASP A 48 17.16 2.05 -12.84
C ASP A 48 18.26 1.02 -12.50
N ILE A 49 18.22 0.47 -11.29
CA ILE A 49 19.17 -0.55 -10.82
C ILE A 49 18.57 -1.96 -10.93
N THR A 50 17.27 -2.12 -10.66
CA THR A 50 16.62 -3.44 -10.56
C THR A 50 16.04 -3.96 -11.88
N ASN A 51 15.84 -3.09 -12.88
CA ASN A 51 15.27 -3.41 -14.19
C ASN A 51 13.92 -4.18 -14.11
N ARG A 52 13.13 -3.88 -13.08
CA ARG A 52 11.89 -4.59 -12.72
C ARG A 52 10.72 -4.27 -13.65
N PHE A 53 10.68 -3.05 -14.18
CA PHE A 53 9.76 -2.63 -15.23
C PHE A 53 10.50 -2.58 -16.56
N VAL A 54 10.21 -3.57 -17.39
CA VAL A 54 10.79 -3.70 -18.74
C VAL A 54 9.99 -2.88 -19.75
N LEU A 55 10.52 -2.75 -20.98
CA LEU A 55 9.81 -2.07 -22.07
C LEU A 55 8.43 -2.70 -22.29
N GLY A 56 7.39 -1.87 -22.38
CA GLY A 56 6.00 -2.34 -22.52
C GLY A 56 5.27 -2.67 -21.21
N GLU A 57 5.96 -2.65 -20.06
CA GLU A 57 5.34 -2.72 -18.74
C GLU A 57 5.26 -1.34 -18.08
N ILE A 58 4.20 -1.14 -17.30
CA ILE A 58 3.99 0.04 -16.46
C ILE A 58 3.87 -0.42 -15.01
N GLY A 59 4.65 0.20 -14.13
CA GLY A 59 4.49 0.11 -12.69
C GLY A 59 3.56 1.19 -12.17
N ILE A 60 2.66 0.80 -11.27
CA ILE A 60 1.68 1.71 -10.67
C ILE A 60 1.71 1.55 -9.15
N SER A 61 1.71 2.69 -8.45
CA SER A 61 1.42 2.76 -7.01
C SER A 61 0.19 3.58 -6.75
N ILE A 62 -0.61 3.15 -5.78
CA ILE A 62 -1.73 3.90 -5.25
C ILE A 62 -1.53 4.02 -3.75
N GLU A 63 -1.11 5.19 -3.28
CA GLU A 63 -0.95 5.49 -1.86
C GLU A 63 -2.23 6.13 -1.32
N ILE A 64 -2.89 5.48 -0.36
CA ILE A 64 -4.17 5.88 0.24
C ILE A 64 -3.91 6.49 1.63
N GLY A 65 -4.45 7.68 1.91
CA GLY A 65 -4.42 8.36 3.22
C GLY A 65 -3.35 9.45 3.42
N ARG A 66 -2.43 9.63 2.47
CA ARG A 66 -1.32 10.62 2.55
C ARG A 66 -1.81 12.03 2.11
N PRO A 67 -1.29 13.16 2.65
CA PRO A 67 -0.14 13.33 3.55
C PRO A 67 -0.47 13.32 5.07
N GLY A 68 -1.57 12.70 5.53
CA GLY A 68 -1.85 12.64 6.97
C GLY A 68 -3.32 12.47 7.37
N ILE A 69 -4.22 12.29 6.40
CA ILE A 69 -5.64 12.03 6.64
C ILE A 69 -5.86 10.61 7.20
N GLY A 70 -4.98 9.68 6.83
CA GLY A 70 -5.11 8.27 7.17
C GLY A 70 -6.18 7.57 6.34
N THR A 71 -6.25 6.25 6.49
CA THR A 71 -7.27 5.44 5.84
C THR A 71 -7.64 4.24 6.71
N CYS A 72 -8.85 3.72 6.50
CA CYS A 72 -9.23 2.41 6.97
C CYS A 72 -8.80 1.37 5.92
N LEU A 73 -8.31 0.19 6.34
CA LEU A 73 -7.82 -0.82 5.40
C LEU A 73 -8.91 -1.34 4.46
N LYS A 74 -10.18 -1.30 4.85
CA LYS A 74 -11.32 -1.58 3.96
C LYS A 74 -11.31 -0.79 2.65
N ASN A 75 -10.69 0.39 2.61
CA ASN A 75 -10.62 1.22 1.40
C ASN A 75 -9.71 0.61 0.33
N VAL A 76 -8.78 -0.28 0.72
CA VAL A 76 -7.96 -1.03 -0.23
C VAL A 76 -8.85 -1.91 -1.12
N ASP A 77 -9.91 -2.51 -0.58
CA ASP A 77 -10.87 -3.35 -1.33
C ASP A 77 -11.50 -2.61 -2.52
N LEU A 78 -11.67 -1.29 -2.42
CA LEU A 78 -12.22 -0.48 -3.52
C LEU A 78 -11.33 -0.53 -4.77
N PHE A 79 -10.01 -0.64 -4.57
CA PHE A 79 -9.03 -0.75 -5.64
C PHE A 79 -8.75 -2.19 -6.02
N VAL A 80 -8.45 -3.07 -5.07
CA VAL A 80 -7.96 -4.43 -5.40
C VAL A 80 -9.05 -5.28 -6.07
N LYS A 81 -10.33 -5.11 -5.73
CA LYS A 81 -11.43 -5.83 -6.40
C LYS A 81 -11.46 -5.62 -7.92
N PRO A 82 -11.59 -4.38 -8.43
CA PRO A 82 -11.61 -4.14 -9.87
C PRO A 82 -10.25 -4.36 -10.53
N LEU A 83 -9.13 -4.08 -9.85
CA LEU A 83 -7.79 -4.31 -10.40
C LEU A 83 -7.52 -5.81 -10.63
N THR A 84 -7.88 -6.66 -9.67
CA THR A 84 -7.72 -8.12 -9.82
C THR A 84 -8.56 -8.66 -10.99
N LYS A 85 -9.76 -8.11 -11.23
CA LYS A 85 -10.61 -8.51 -12.37
C LYS A 85 -9.97 -8.26 -13.74
N ILE A 86 -9.14 -7.23 -13.86
CA ILE A 86 -8.42 -6.94 -15.11
C ILE A 86 -7.04 -7.63 -15.17
N GLY A 87 -6.71 -8.46 -14.18
CA GLY A 87 -5.49 -9.26 -14.15
C GLY A 87 -4.22 -8.41 -14.04
N VAL A 88 -4.14 -7.56 -13.02
CA VAL A 88 -2.88 -6.90 -12.63
C VAL A 88 -1.95 -7.87 -11.91
N VAL A 89 -0.65 -7.60 -11.93
CA VAL A 89 0.35 -8.39 -11.19
C VAL A 89 0.82 -7.57 -9.99
N TYR A 90 0.38 -7.93 -8.79
CA TYR A 90 0.75 -7.23 -7.56
C TYR A 90 2.22 -7.46 -7.17
N GLU A 91 2.81 -6.48 -6.49
CA GLU A 91 4.12 -6.60 -5.88
C GLU A 91 4.04 -7.51 -4.64
N GLU A 92 4.63 -8.71 -4.72
CA GLU A 92 4.60 -9.71 -3.63
C GLU A 92 5.30 -9.22 -2.36
N ALA A 93 6.34 -8.41 -2.51
CA ALA A 93 7.07 -7.85 -1.36
C ALA A 93 6.28 -6.73 -0.65
N SER A 94 5.21 -6.22 -1.27
CA SER A 94 4.44 -5.11 -0.73
C SER A 94 3.67 -5.53 0.53
N PRO A 95 3.76 -4.76 1.63
CA PRO A 95 3.02 -5.04 2.86
C PRO A 95 1.51 -5.22 2.64
N ILE A 96 0.91 -4.46 1.72
CA ILE A 96 -0.52 -4.59 1.43
C ILE A 96 -0.85 -5.91 0.76
N THR A 97 -0.04 -6.37 -0.18
CA THR A 97 -0.26 -7.66 -0.88
C THR A 97 -0.31 -8.83 0.11
N ALA A 98 0.56 -8.85 1.13
CA ALA A 98 0.57 -9.87 2.18
C ALA A 98 -0.69 -9.89 3.07
N LEU A 99 -1.46 -8.80 3.07
CA LEU A 99 -2.69 -8.64 3.85
C LEU A 99 -3.96 -8.90 3.05
N LEU A 100 -3.84 -9.16 1.75
CA LEU A 100 -4.94 -9.58 0.91
C LEU A 100 -5.34 -11.04 1.20
N THR A 101 -6.57 -11.37 0.82
CA THR A 101 -7.07 -12.74 0.68
C THR A 101 -6.35 -13.46 -0.45
N GLU A 102 -6.46 -14.79 -0.51
CA GLU A 102 -5.78 -15.63 -1.51
C GLU A 102 -6.14 -15.24 -2.95
N ASP A 103 -7.40 -14.87 -3.18
CA ASP A 103 -7.91 -14.39 -4.46
C ASP A 103 -7.54 -12.93 -4.77
N ARG A 104 -6.87 -12.24 -3.84
CA ARG A 104 -6.44 -10.84 -3.93
C ARG A 104 -7.57 -9.85 -4.25
N THR A 105 -8.80 -10.18 -3.88
CA THR A 105 -9.94 -9.27 -4.07
C THR A 105 -10.28 -8.48 -2.81
N ASN A 106 -9.80 -8.90 -1.65
CA ASN A 106 -10.13 -8.26 -0.38
C ASN A 106 -8.92 -8.22 0.55
N ILE A 107 -8.89 -7.25 1.44
CA ILE A 107 -8.12 -7.32 2.67
C ILE A 107 -8.76 -8.36 3.60
N LYS A 108 -7.93 -9.06 4.39
CA LYS A 108 -8.39 -10.01 5.42
C LYS A 108 -9.41 -9.37 6.36
N GLU A 109 -10.52 -10.07 6.59
CA GLU A 109 -11.70 -9.53 7.27
C GLU A 109 -11.40 -9.00 8.68
N ASP A 110 -10.53 -9.69 9.41
CA ASP A 110 -10.18 -9.40 10.81
C ASP A 110 -9.39 -8.09 10.98
N ILE A 111 -8.91 -7.48 9.89
CA ILE A 111 -8.12 -6.25 9.90
C ILE A 111 -8.76 -5.12 9.09
N LYS A 112 -9.87 -5.35 8.38
CA LYS A 112 -10.51 -4.34 7.51
C LYS A 112 -10.79 -3.02 8.21
N ASN A 113 -11.20 -3.08 9.48
CA ASN A 113 -11.60 -1.91 10.25
C ASN A 113 -10.41 -1.18 10.93
N GLU A 114 -9.19 -1.68 10.79
CA GLU A 114 -8.01 -1.02 11.33
C GLU A 114 -7.67 0.25 10.55
N ARG A 115 -7.29 1.31 11.27
CA ARG A 115 -6.89 2.60 10.70
C ARG A 115 -5.37 2.74 10.67
N VAL A 116 -4.86 3.15 9.52
CA VAL A 116 -3.43 3.33 9.24
C VAL A 116 -3.15 4.72 8.69
N LEU A 117 -1.89 5.18 8.77
CA LEU A 117 -1.49 6.49 8.23
C LEU A 117 -1.49 6.52 6.70
N SER A 118 -0.93 5.51 6.06
CA SER A 118 -1.14 5.27 4.64
C SER A 118 -0.98 3.81 4.28
N ALA A 119 -1.59 3.41 3.17
CA ALA A 119 -1.48 2.07 2.59
C ALA A 119 -1.12 2.23 1.11
N ILE A 120 -0.11 1.50 0.63
CA ILE A 120 0.35 1.59 -0.76
C ILE A 120 0.02 0.28 -1.46
N ILE A 121 -0.75 0.36 -2.54
CA ILE A 121 -1.01 -0.76 -3.45
C ILE A 121 -0.03 -0.63 -4.59
N GLU A 122 0.78 -1.66 -4.82
CA GLU A 122 1.82 -1.68 -5.85
C GLU A 122 1.57 -2.85 -6.80
N PHE A 123 1.59 -2.57 -8.10
CA PHE A 123 1.36 -3.58 -9.13
C PHE A 123 1.94 -3.14 -10.47
N LYS A 124 2.07 -4.10 -11.38
CA LYS A 124 2.43 -3.86 -12.77
C LYS A 124 1.36 -4.32 -13.74
N ILE A 125 1.36 -3.69 -14.90
CA ILE A 125 0.46 -3.98 -16.02
C ILE A 125 1.22 -3.90 -17.35
N PRO A 126 0.73 -4.58 -18.40
CA PRO A 126 1.03 -4.23 -19.78
C PRO A 126 0.55 -2.82 -20.10
N HIS A 127 1.27 -2.09 -20.95
CA HIS A 127 0.94 -0.72 -21.35
C HIS A 127 -0.50 -0.58 -21.88
N GLU A 128 -1.01 -1.58 -22.58
CA GLU A 128 -2.36 -1.59 -23.17
C GLU A 128 -3.47 -1.54 -22.11
N LYS A 129 -3.19 -1.88 -20.86
CA LYS A 129 -4.18 -1.88 -19.77
C LYS A 129 -4.28 -0.54 -19.04
N ILE A 130 -3.45 0.47 -19.38
CA ILE A 130 -3.41 1.74 -18.63
C ILE A 130 -4.75 2.45 -18.59
N ASP A 131 -5.48 2.48 -19.71
CA ASP A 131 -6.81 3.09 -19.79
C ASP A 131 -7.82 2.41 -18.88
N SER A 132 -7.73 1.08 -18.74
CA SER A 132 -8.59 0.31 -17.85
C SER A 132 -8.31 0.66 -16.39
N VAL A 133 -7.03 0.80 -16.02
CA VAL A 133 -6.63 1.21 -14.67
C VAL A 133 -7.07 2.64 -14.36
N ILE A 134 -6.89 3.59 -15.28
CA ILE A 134 -7.34 4.98 -15.10
C ILE A 134 -8.86 5.05 -14.91
N LYS A 135 -9.64 4.28 -15.69
CA LYS A 135 -11.10 4.19 -15.52
C LYS A 135 -11.47 3.68 -14.14
N ILE A 136 -10.81 2.62 -13.66
CA ILE A 136 -11.02 2.08 -12.31
C ILE A 136 -10.73 3.14 -11.25
N ILE A 137 -9.59 3.83 -11.35
CA ILE A 137 -9.20 4.88 -10.40
C ILE A 137 -10.27 5.98 -10.32
N LYS A 138 -10.76 6.45 -11.47
CA LYS A 138 -11.84 7.47 -11.54
C LYS A 138 -13.15 6.99 -10.93
N GLU A 139 -13.46 5.70 -11.03
CA GLU A 139 -14.66 5.12 -10.40
C GLU A 139 -14.51 4.95 -8.88
N VAL A 140 -13.29 4.66 -8.40
CA VAL A 140 -12.98 4.59 -6.97
C VAL A 140 -12.95 5.98 -6.34
N GLU A 141 -12.45 6.98 -7.05
CA GLU A 141 -12.43 8.39 -6.63
C GLU A 141 -13.81 8.88 -6.19
N LYS A 142 -14.87 8.48 -6.90
CA LYS A 142 -16.26 8.84 -6.56
C LYS A 142 -16.80 8.20 -5.28
N LYS A 143 -16.13 7.16 -4.75
CA LYS A 143 -16.64 6.28 -3.68
C LYS A 143 -15.80 6.33 -2.41
N ILE A 144 -14.51 6.62 -2.53
CA ILE A 144 -13.57 6.57 -1.42
C ILE A 144 -13.84 7.71 -0.43
N ASP A 145 -13.73 7.41 0.87
CA ASP A 145 -13.96 8.37 1.97
C ASP A 145 -12.66 9.04 2.47
N THR A 146 -11.58 8.91 1.72
CA THR A 146 -10.26 9.46 2.02
C THR A 146 -9.53 9.88 0.75
N VAL A 147 -8.36 10.48 0.90
CA VAL A 147 -7.48 10.91 -0.19
C VAL A 147 -6.58 9.77 -0.66
N PHE A 148 -6.16 9.83 -1.92
CA PHE A 148 -5.12 8.95 -2.45
C PHE A 148 -4.27 9.68 -3.50
N THR A 149 -3.08 9.14 -3.76
CA THR A 149 -2.17 9.61 -4.80
C THR A 149 -1.75 8.44 -5.68
N VAL A 150 -1.59 8.69 -6.98
CA VAL A 150 -1.19 7.67 -7.95
C VAL A 150 0.21 8.00 -8.46
N GLY A 151 1.13 7.05 -8.34
CA GLY A 151 2.45 7.09 -8.97
C GLY A 151 2.50 6.15 -10.17
N VAL A 152 3.15 6.58 -11.25
CA VAL A 152 3.31 5.79 -12.47
C VAL A 152 4.79 5.79 -12.84
N ILE A 153 5.32 4.62 -13.15
CA ILE A 153 6.65 4.43 -13.70
C ILE A 153 6.56 3.61 -14.98
N SER A 154 7.23 4.08 -16.02
CA SER A 154 7.34 3.37 -17.30
C SER A 154 8.73 3.63 -17.87
N ARG A 155 9.24 2.63 -18.58
CA ARG A 155 10.47 2.76 -19.35
C ARG A 155 10.11 3.14 -20.78
N VAL A 156 10.39 4.39 -21.15
CA VAL A 156 10.28 4.94 -22.51
C VAL A 156 11.52 4.65 -23.34
#